data_AF-A0A6J4P0X7-F1
#
_entry.id   AF-A0A6J4P0X7-F1
#
_cell.length_a   1.000
_cell.length_b   1.000
_cell.length_c   1.000
_cell.angle_alpha   90.00
_cell.angle_beta   90.00
_cell.angle_gamma   90.00
#
_symmetry.space_group_name_H-M   'P 1'
#
loop_
_entity.id
_entity.type
_entity.pdbx_description
1 polymer ?
#
loop_
_entity_poly.entity_id
_entity_poly.type
_entity_poly.pdbx_seq_one_letter_code
_entity_poly.pdbx_strand_id
1 'polypeptide(L)'
;MQAIKKWLTQRENRQLVSLLISGFLLRSAIALWLPAGFDEGYYYLYSLHPDWSYFDHPLLVALTTGFGPLLTHTVSPFTIRLGSLLLHTGSLLLLYLTSVRLFSRQAATLTLAIATLIPIFQ
;
A
#
# COMPACT_ATOMS: atom_id res chain seq x y z
N MET A 1 -2.88 -9.51 -25.29
CA MET A 1 -2.76 -8.03 -25.24
C MET A 1 -4.05 -7.27 -25.61
N GLN A 2 -4.82 -7.65 -26.63
CA GLN A 2 -6.04 -6.92 -27.05
C GLN A 2 -7.14 -6.85 -25.96
N ALA A 3 -7.38 -7.94 -25.20
CA ALA A 3 -8.38 -7.96 -24.14
C ALA A 3 -8.08 -6.97 -22.99
N ILE A 4 -6.81 -6.88 -22.57
CA ILE A 4 -6.36 -5.94 -21.53
C ILE A 4 -6.54 -4.51 -22.01
N LYS A 5 -6.16 -4.22 -23.26
CA LYS A 5 -6.33 -2.88 -23.85
C LYS A 5 -7.81 -2.48 -23.88
N LYS A 6 -8.70 -3.38 -24.28
CA LYS A 6 -10.16 -3.17 -24.27
C LYS A 6 -10.70 -2.92 -22.86
N TRP A 7 -10.21 -3.66 -21.86
CA TRP A 7 -10.61 -3.46 -20.46
C TRP A 7 -10.16 -2.09 -19.93
N LEU A 8 -8.90 -1.70 -20.19
CA LEU A 8 -8.36 -0.39 -19.78
C LEU A 8 -9.03 0.79 -20.48
N THR A 9 -9.56 0.60 -21.69
CA THR A 9 -10.31 1.66 -22.39
C THR A 9 -11.69 1.94 -21.78
N GLN A 10 -12.23 1.04 -20.96
CA GLN A 10 -13.47 1.32 -20.25
C GLN A 10 -13.21 2.43 -19.22
N ARG A 11 -14.04 3.48 -19.27
CA ARG A 11 -13.88 4.70 -18.45
C ARG A 11 -13.70 4.38 -16.96
N GLU A 12 -14.50 3.46 -16.45
CA GLU A 12 -14.49 3.06 -15.03
C GLU A 12 -13.18 2.39 -14.63
N ASN A 13 -12.69 1.44 -15.44
CA ASN A 13 -11.43 0.74 -15.16
C ASN A 13 -10.24 1.69 -15.27
N ARG A 14 -10.28 2.62 -16.23
CA ARG A 14 -9.29 3.69 -16.34
C ARG A 14 -9.27 4.57 -15.09
N GLN A 15 -10.43 4.93 -14.56
CA GLN A 15 -10.53 5.71 -13.32
C GLN A 15 -9.99 4.94 -12.12
N LEU A 16 -10.37 3.67 -11.96
CA LEU A 16 -9.84 2.77 -10.92
C LEU A 16 -8.31 2.72 -10.95
N VAL A 17 -7.73 2.38 -12.12
CA VAL A 17 -6.28 2.27 -12.28
C VAL A 17 -5.60 3.61 -12.05
N SER A 18 -6.16 4.69 -12.58
CA SER A 18 -5.63 6.04 -12.38
C SER A 18 -5.58 6.42 -10.91
N LEU A 19 -6.64 6.15 -10.14
CA LEU A 19 -6.72 6.46 -8.70
C LEU A 19 -5.75 5.63 -7.88
N LEU A 20 -5.59 4.34 -8.20
CA LEU A 20 -4.63 3.47 -7.52
C LEU A 20 -3.19 3.91 -7.81
N ILE A 21 -2.86 4.18 -9.07
CA ILE A 21 -1.51 4.64 -9.45
C ILE A 21 -1.22 6.01 -8.84
N SER A 22 -2.13 6.98 -8.98
CA SER A 22 -1.91 8.32 -8.43
C SER A 22 -1.80 8.30 -6.91
N GLY A 23 -2.60 7.47 -6.23
CA GLY A 23 -2.51 7.28 -4.78
C GLY A 23 -1.21 6.64 -4.33
N PHE A 24 -0.78 5.58 -5.02
CA PHE A 24 0.51 4.93 -4.76
C PHE A 24 1.67 5.90 -4.95
N LEU A 25 1.67 6.67 -6.05
CA LEU A 25 2.71 7.67 -6.33
C LEU A 25 2.73 8.79 -5.30
N LEU A 26 1.57 9.33 -4.93
CA LEU A 26 1.45 10.37 -3.91
C LEU A 26 2.01 9.89 -2.56
N ARG A 27 1.58 8.70 -2.10
CA ARG A 27 2.07 8.13 -0.85
C ARG A 27 3.55 7.77 -0.90
N SER A 28 4.03 7.26 -2.02
CA SER A 28 5.46 6.97 -2.23
C SER A 28 6.29 8.25 -2.17
N ALA A 29 5.83 9.34 -2.78
CA ALA A 29 6.48 10.63 -2.69
C ALA A 29 6.57 11.08 -1.23
N ILE A 30 5.48 11.03 -0.46
CA ILE A 30 5.50 11.41 0.95
C ILE A 30 6.44 10.50 1.77
N ALA A 31 6.39 9.19 1.55
CA ALA A 31 7.25 8.20 2.21
C ALA A 31 8.74 8.39 1.90
N LEU A 32 9.09 9.03 0.79
CA LEU A 32 10.48 9.34 0.44
C LEU A 32 11.05 10.47 1.30
N TRP A 33 10.22 11.43 1.71
CA TRP A 33 10.65 12.62 2.46
C TRP A 33 10.47 12.49 3.97
N LEU A 34 9.63 11.55 4.44
CA LEU A 34 9.39 11.35 5.87
C LEU A 34 10.56 10.61 6.53
N PRO A 35 11.12 11.11 7.66
CA PRO A 35 12.04 10.34 8.49
C PRO A 35 11.38 9.05 9.00
N ALA A 36 12.19 8.04 9.35
CA ALA A 36 11.66 6.83 9.97
C ALA A 36 11.19 7.11 11.41
N GLY A 37 10.04 6.55 11.77
CA GLY A 37 9.53 6.55 13.15
C GLY A 37 10.22 5.50 14.03
N PHE A 38 9.99 5.58 15.34
CA PHE A 38 10.53 4.60 16.30
C PHE A 38 10.06 3.18 15.99
N ASP A 39 8.76 3.01 15.74
CA ASP A 39 8.17 1.70 15.43
C ASP A 39 8.74 1.11 14.14
N GLU A 40 8.98 1.93 13.12
CA GLU A 40 9.57 1.45 11.85
C GLU A 40 11.01 0.94 12.04
N GLY A 41 11.79 1.61 12.90
CA GLY A 41 13.11 1.13 13.30
C GLY A 41 13.03 -0.19 14.06
N TYR A 42 12.07 -0.31 14.98
CA TYR A 42 11.81 -1.53 15.74
C TYR A 42 11.38 -2.70 14.82
N TYR A 43 10.45 -2.47 13.90
CA TYR A 43 10.00 -3.48 12.93
C TYR A 43 11.11 -3.93 11.99
N TYR A 44 12.02 -3.01 11.63
CA TYR A 44 13.18 -3.36 10.83
C TYR A 44 14.13 -4.28 11.61
N LEU A 45 14.41 -3.99 12.89
CA LEU A 45 15.19 -4.89 13.73
C LEU A 45 14.50 -6.25 13.90
N TYR A 46 13.19 -6.27 14.09
CA TYR A 46 12.40 -7.51 14.14
C TYR A 46 12.53 -8.31 12.83
N SER A 47 12.57 -7.64 11.67
CA SER A 47 12.77 -8.31 10.38
C SER A 47 14.14 -9.00 10.24
N LEU A 48 15.16 -8.51 10.94
CA LEU A 48 16.51 -9.10 10.97
C LEU A 48 16.65 -10.20 12.01
N HIS A 49 15.90 -10.11 13.10
CA HIS A 49 15.97 -11.01 14.25
C HIS A 49 14.59 -11.57 14.62
N PRO A 50 13.96 -12.37 13.74
CA PRO A 50 12.65 -12.94 14.03
C PRO A 50 12.74 -13.92 15.20
N ASP A 51 11.93 -13.68 16.24
CA ASP A 51 11.80 -14.52 17.41
C ASP A 51 10.33 -14.60 17.87
N TRP A 52 10.02 -15.51 18.77
CA TRP A 52 8.71 -15.67 19.40
C TRP A 52 8.47 -14.67 20.55
N SER A 53 9.52 -13.99 21.01
CA SER A 53 9.45 -13.03 22.13
C SER A 53 8.82 -11.69 21.78
N TYR A 54 8.49 -11.43 20.51
CA TYR A 54 7.80 -10.21 20.04
C TYR A 54 6.29 -10.29 20.27
N PHE A 55 5.88 -10.47 21.53
CA PHE A 55 4.48 -10.75 21.90
C PHE A 55 3.50 -9.62 21.59
N ASP A 56 4.01 -8.40 21.43
CA ASP A 56 3.24 -7.17 21.21
C ASP A 56 3.08 -6.82 19.72
N HIS A 57 3.80 -7.48 18.81
CA HIS A 57 3.78 -7.16 17.38
C HIS A 57 3.57 -8.40 16.49
N PRO A 58 2.60 -8.37 15.56
CA PRO A 58 2.37 -9.50 14.66
C PRO A 58 3.51 -9.65 13.65
N LEU A 59 3.89 -10.88 13.32
CA LEU A 59 4.96 -11.19 12.34
C LEU A 59 4.84 -10.42 11.02
N LEU A 60 3.62 -10.08 10.59
CA LEU A 60 3.37 -9.35 9.36
C LEU A 60 4.06 -7.97 9.33
N VAL A 61 4.22 -7.27 10.47
CA VAL A 61 4.95 -5.99 10.47
C VAL A 61 6.41 -6.21 10.08
N ALA A 62 7.07 -7.23 10.64
CA ALA A 62 8.45 -7.58 10.30
C ALA A 62 8.60 -7.94 8.82
N LEU A 63 7.68 -8.77 8.30
CA LEU A 63 7.71 -9.21 6.90
C LEU A 63 7.53 -8.03 5.92
N THR A 64 6.59 -7.13 6.22
CA THR A 64 6.30 -5.99 5.35
C THR A 64 7.40 -4.94 5.40
N THR A 65 8.02 -4.74 6.57
CA THR A 65 9.17 -3.84 6.73
C THR A 65 10.44 -4.41 6.10
N GLY A 66 10.68 -5.72 6.19
CA GLY A 66 11.83 -6.40 5.59
C GLY A 66 11.72 -6.62 4.07
N PHE A 67 10.51 -6.61 3.52
CA PHE A 67 10.27 -6.88 2.09
C PHE A 67 11.05 -5.94 1.15
N GLY A 68 11.04 -4.63 1.44
CA GLY A 68 11.70 -3.66 0.58
C GLY A 68 13.22 -3.76 0.62
N PRO A 69 13.88 -3.76 1.79
CA PRO A 69 15.32 -4.01 1.88
C PRO A 69 15.76 -5.31 1.23
N LEU A 70 14.97 -6.39 1.36
CA LEU A 70 15.22 -7.66 0.67
C LEU A 70 15.21 -7.51 -0.85
N LEU A 71 14.25 -6.75 -1.39
CA LEU A 71 14.08 -6.52 -2.83
C LEU A 71 15.11 -5.55 -3.41
N THR A 72 15.47 -4.50 -2.67
CA THR A 72 16.30 -3.39 -3.18
C THR A 72 17.76 -3.46 -2.73
N HIS A 73 18.10 -4.41 -1.85
CA HIS A 73 19.42 -4.56 -1.22
C HIS A 73 19.93 -3.27 -0.55
N THR A 74 19.01 -2.40 -0.14
CA THR A 74 19.29 -1.05 0.40
C THR A 74 18.35 -0.73 1.54
N VAL A 75 18.88 -0.16 2.61
CA VAL A 75 18.11 0.18 3.82
C VAL A 75 17.98 1.69 3.91
N SER A 76 16.74 2.16 3.92
CA SER A 76 16.36 3.57 4.03
C SER A 76 14.93 3.66 4.56
N PRO A 77 14.48 4.81 5.09
CA PRO A 77 13.08 5.00 5.49
C PRO A 77 12.09 4.65 4.37
N PHE A 78 12.44 4.93 3.11
CA PHE A 78 11.58 4.60 1.98
C PHE A 78 11.54 3.09 1.70
N THR A 79 12.69 2.42 1.67
CA THR A 79 12.74 0.99 1.32
C THR A 79 12.02 0.13 2.36
N ILE A 80 12.15 0.44 3.65
CA ILE A 80 11.42 -0.27 4.71
C ILE A 80 9.89 -0.08 4.65
N ARG A 81 9.38 0.85 3.84
CA ARG A 81 7.93 1.10 3.64
C ARG A 81 7.36 0.45 2.39
N LEU A 82 8.17 -0.18 1.53
CA LEU A 82 7.69 -0.72 0.26
C LEU A 82 6.60 -1.78 0.44
N GLY A 83 6.72 -2.66 1.44
CA GLY A 83 5.70 -3.66 1.73
C GLY A 83 4.37 -3.03 2.14
N SER A 84 4.40 -2.05 3.05
CA SER A 84 3.19 -1.36 3.51
C SER A 84 2.55 -0.49 2.41
N LEU A 85 3.34 0.18 1.56
CA LEU A 85 2.84 0.94 0.40
C LEU A 85 2.08 0.04 -0.61
N LEU A 86 2.61 -1.14 -0.89
CA LEU A 86 1.96 -2.12 -1.76
C LEU A 86 0.70 -2.70 -1.13
N LEU A 87 0.76 -3.10 0.15
CA LEU A 87 -0.41 -3.62 0.86
C LEU A 87 -1.52 -2.58 1.01
N HIS A 88 -1.17 -1.31 1.23
CA HIS A 88 -2.15 -0.22 1.25
C HIS A 88 -2.87 -0.12 -0.10
N THR A 89 -2.10 -0.12 -1.20
CA THR A 89 -2.67 -0.06 -2.57
C THR A 89 -3.55 -1.29 -2.87
N GLY A 90 -3.13 -2.47 -2.45
CA GLY A 90 -3.94 -3.69 -2.53
C GLY A 90 -5.22 -3.61 -1.70
N SER A 91 -5.15 -3.03 -0.50
CA SER A 91 -6.30 -2.83 0.39
C SER A 91 -7.32 -1.86 -0.23
N LEU A 92 -6.86 -0.80 -0.91
CA LEU A 92 -7.73 0.11 -1.65
C LEU A 92 -8.47 -0.61 -2.79
N LEU A 93 -7.80 -1.53 -3.49
CA LEU A 93 -8.45 -2.36 -4.51
C LEU A 93 -9.52 -3.27 -3.89
N LEU A 94 -9.22 -3.94 -2.78
CA LEU A 94 -10.19 -4.78 -2.07
C LEU A 94 -11.38 -3.97 -1.56
N LEU A 95 -11.13 -2.76 -1.06
CA LEU A 95 -12.17 -1.82 -0.64
C LEU A 95 -13.07 -1.44 -1.81
N TYR A 96 -12.49 -1.10 -2.97
CA TYR A 96 -13.25 -0.84 -4.19
C TYR A 96 -14.11 -2.03 -4.60
N LEU A 97 -13.54 -3.25 -4.65
CA LEU A 97 -14.27 -4.46 -5.04
C LEU A 97 -15.42 -4.77 -4.07
N THR A 98 -15.20 -4.56 -2.77
CA THR A 98 -16.22 -4.72 -1.74
C THR A 98 -17.34 -3.71 -1.92
N SER A 99 -17.02 -2.44 -2.17
CA SER A 99 -18.02 -1.40 -2.43
C SER A 99 -18.80 -1.65 -3.73
N VAL A 100 -18.17 -2.20 -4.77
CA VAL A 100 -18.88 -2.63 -5.99
C VAL A 100 -19.87 -3.76 -5.67
N ARG A 101 -19.47 -4.71 -4.82
CA ARG A 101 -20.29 -5.87 -4.45
C ARG A 101 -21.50 -5.49 -3.57
N LEU A 102 -21.33 -4.54 -2.65
CA LEU A 102 -22.35 -4.19 -1.67
C LEU A 102 -23.25 -3.03 -2.10
N PHE A 103 -22.74 -2.13 -2.96
CA PHE A 103 -23.44 -0.89 -3.32
C PHE A 103 -23.50 -0.72 -4.84
N SER A 104 -22.64 0.14 -5.39
CA SER A 104 -22.60 0.46 -6.81
C SER A 104 -21.20 0.85 -7.25
N ARG A 105 -20.94 0.83 -8.55
CA ARG A 105 -19.65 1.28 -9.13
C ARG A 105 -19.35 2.75 -8.87
N GLN A 106 -20.39 3.58 -8.80
CA GLN A 106 -20.26 5.00 -8.47
C GLN A 106 -19.83 5.18 -7.01
N ALA A 107 -20.49 4.49 -6.08
CA ALA A 107 -20.13 4.48 -4.66
C ALA A 107 -18.71 3.95 -4.45
N ALA A 108 -18.32 2.89 -5.17
CA ALA A 108 -16.97 2.33 -5.10
C ALA A 108 -15.89 3.29 -5.60
N THR A 109 -16.13 3.95 -6.74
CA THR A 109 -15.20 4.96 -7.27
C THR A 109 -15.03 6.13 -6.33
N LEU A 110 -16.14 6.61 -5.72
CA LEU A 110 -16.09 7.68 -4.73
C LEU A 110 -15.35 7.24 -3.46
N THR A 111 -15.63 6.03 -2.96
CA THR A 111 -14.94 5.43 -1.81
C THR A 111 -13.43 5.38 -2.05
N LEU A 112 -13.02 4.89 -3.21
CA LEU A 112 -11.61 4.81 -3.59
C LEU A 112 -10.98 6.21 -3.69
N ALA A 113 -11.64 7.16 -4.33
CA ALA A 113 -11.14 8.53 -4.46
C ALA A 113 -10.93 9.18 -3.08
N ILE A 114 -11.87 9.01 -2.16
CA ILE A 114 -11.76 9.51 -0.78
C ILE A 114 -10.62 8.80 -0.05
N ALA A 115 -10.58 7.47 -0.05
CA ALA A 115 -9.58 6.69 0.67
C ALA A 115 -8.15 6.93 0.16
N THR A 116 -7.99 7.16 -1.14
CA THR A 116 -6.71 7.58 -1.75
C THR A 116 -6.23 8.93 -1.25
N LEU A 117 -7.15 9.89 -1.01
CA LEU A 117 -6.82 11.26 -0.64
C LEU A 117 -6.68 11.48 0.88
N ILE A 118 -7.23 10.58 1.70
CA ILE A 118 -7.11 10.69 3.17
C ILE A 118 -5.65 10.53 3.58
N PRO A 119 -5.01 11.57 4.15
CA PRO A 119 -3.65 11.48 4.66
C PRO A 119 -3.70 10.89 6.07
N ILE A 120 -3.92 9.58 6.19
CA ILE A 120 -3.58 8.87 7.43
C ILE A 120 -2.14 8.41 7.28
N PHE A 121 -1.28 9.04 8.09
CA PHE A 121 0.04 8.54 8.46
C PHE A 121 -0.04 8.19 9.94
N GLN A 122 -0.09 6.89 10.22
CA GLN A 122 0.30 6.29 11.49
C GLN A 122 1.21 5.12 11.13
#